data_AF-A0A7Y0NR42-F1
#
_entry.id   AF-A0A7Y0NR42-F1
#
_cell.length_a   1.000
_cell.length_b   1.000
_cell.length_c   1.000
_cell.angle_alpha   90.00
_cell.angle_beta   90.00
_cell.angle_gamma   90.00
#
_symmetry.space_group_name_H-M   'P 1'
#
loop_
_entity.id
_entity.type
_entity.pdbx_description
1 polymer ?
#
loop_
_entity_poly.entity_id
_entity_poly.type
_entity_poly.pdbx_seq_one_letter_code
_entity_poly.pdbx_strand_id
1 'polypeptide(L)'
;MEQIIWLIVASTVPIDYESETFYYDSKEKEFFILGMFDYLLIGDHGGFEFEYSEEECIRLVDKIQRINKQDPTLIEIPVLTIADRISFQQRFVNEHTSGEVQNQLLEIVSKQNHEHQLILDSAIPPESFDNLLGMWEEAKFRLAQKRALQFEQTYGVNLKEVSIWRIDKSRGVKKLAPIKATATTKGKSWWKIW
;
A
#
# COMPACT_ATOMS: atom_id res chain seq x y z
N MET A 1 2.56 -6.17 -17.42
CA MET A 1 1.74 -7.08 -16.58
C MET A 1 2.03 -6.81 -15.11
N GLU A 2 3.30 -6.71 -14.75
CA GLU A 2 3.76 -6.34 -13.41
C GLU A 2 3.17 -5.02 -12.88
N GLN A 3 3.07 -3.97 -13.71
CA GLN A 3 2.49 -2.67 -13.34
C GLN A 3 1.01 -2.78 -12.98
N ILE A 4 0.27 -3.63 -13.69
CA ILE A 4 -1.16 -3.88 -13.43
C ILE A 4 -1.32 -4.59 -12.10
N ILE A 5 -0.48 -5.61 -11.84
CA ILE A 5 -0.46 -6.32 -10.55
C ILE A 5 -0.10 -5.36 -9.42
N TRP A 6 0.89 -4.50 -9.61
CA TRP A 6 1.30 -3.51 -8.62
C TRP A 6 0.17 -2.55 -8.25
N LEU A 7 -0.61 -2.07 -9.24
CA LEU A 7 -1.78 -1.23 -8.97
C LEU A 7 -2.89 -1.95 -8.19
N ILE A 8 -3.05 -3.27 -8.36
CA ILE A 8 -3.96 -4.05 -7.48
C ILE A 8 -3.45 -4.00 -6.06
N VAL A 9 -2.18 -4.38 -5.86
CA VAL A 9 -1.58 -4.44 -4.53
C VAL A 9 -1.70 -3.09 -3.85
N ALA A 10 -1.32 -2.01 -4.54
CA ALA A 10 -1.46 -0.64 -4.07
C ALA A 10 -2.91 -0.29 -3.70
N SER A 11 -3.87 -0.63 -4.57
CA SER A 11 -5.28 -0.27 -4.33
C SER A 11 -5.97 -1.17 -3.31
N THR A 12 -5.43 -2.32 -2.96
CA THR A 12 -6.12 -3.30 -2.09
C THR A 12 -5.37 -3.60 -0.80
N VAL A 13 -4.17 -3.04 -0.59
CA VAL A 13 -3.39 -3.19 0.64
C VAL A 13 -4.29 -3.01 1.87
N PRO A 14 -4.19 -3.86 2.91
CA PRO A 14 -5.01 -3.69 4.10
C PRO A 14 -4.76 -2.31 4.68
N ILE A 15 -5.83 -1.61 5.07
CA ILE A 15 -5.77 -0.20 5.44
C ILE A 15 -5.01 -0.02 6.76
N ASP A 16 -4.96 -1.05 7.62
CA ASP A 16 -4.14 -1.04 8.84
C ASP A 16 -2.63 -1.12 8.56
N TYR A 17 -2.22 -1.38 7.31
CA TYR A 17 -0.89 -0.98 6.82
C TYR A 17 -0.87 0.53 6.50
N GLU A 18 -1.39 1.37 7.41
CA GLU A 18 -1.23 2.84 7.41
C GLU A 18 0.26 3.23 7.38
N SER A 19 1.14 2.26 7.61
CA SER A 19 2.56 2.41 7.42
C SER A 19 2.99 2.54 5.97
N GLU A 20 2.17 2.30 4.94
CA GLU A 20 2.64 2.39 3.54
C GLU A 20 1.67 3.19 2.64
N THR A 21 2.22 4.15 1.91
CA THR A 21 1.50 4.93 0.90
C THR A 21 2.11 4.71 -0.47
N PHE A 22 1.27 4.49 -1.47
CA PHE A 22 1.66 4.14 -2.83
C PHE A 22 1.58 5.38 -3.71
N TYR A 23 2.61 5.62 -4.52
CA TYR A 23 2.72 6.80 -5.36
C TYR A 23 3.17 6.46 -6.78
N TYR A 24 2.84 7.35 -7.71
CA TYR A 24 3.40 7.43 -9.04
C TYR A 24 4.10 8.77 -9.23
N ASP A 25 5.35 8.75 -9.68
CA ASP A 25 6.08 9.94 -10.11
C ASP A 25 6.04 10.06 -11.64
N SER A 26 5.33 11.07 -12.13
CA SER A 26 5.22 11.33 -13.57
C SER A 26 6.50 11.90 -14.19
N LYS A 27 7.41 12.50 -13.42
CA LYS A 27 8.72 12.97 -13.94
C LYS A 27 9.65 11.80 -14.23
N GLU A 28 9.71 10.86 -13.30
CA GLU A 28 10.58 9.66 -13.40
C GLU A 28 9.87 8.48 -14.06
N LYS A 29 8.56 8.59 -14.31
CA LYS A 29 7.69 7.52 -14.80
C LYS A 29 7.84 6.25 -13.96
N GLU A 30 7.77 6.40 -12.65
CA GLU A 30 7.98 5.28 -11.73
C GLU A 30 6.88 5.15 -10.68
N PHE A 31 6.54 3.91 -10.32
CA PHE A 31 5.79 3.60 -9.12
C PHE A 31 6.74 3.39 -7.94
N PHE A 32 6.34 3.88 -6.76
CA PHE A 32 7.09 3.68 -5.52
C PHE A 32 6.15 3.63 -4.31
N ILE A 33 6.69 3.20 -3.18
CA ILE A 33 5.98 3.05 -1.91
C ILE A 33 6.77 3.82 -0.87
N LEU A 34 6.11 4.59 -0.01
CA LEU A 34 6.72 5.18 1.17
C LEU A 34 6.16 4.56 2.43
N GLY A 35 7.06 4.09 3.29
CA GLY A 35 6.81 3.67 4.64
C GLY A 35 6.58 4.87 5.58
N MET A 36 5.81 4.71 6.66
CA MET A 36 5.69 5.70 7.75
C MET A 36 7.06 6.03 8.34
N PHE A 37 7.94 5.03 8.43
CA PHE A 37 9.30 5.22 8.91
C PHE A 37 10.21 5.95 7.92
N ASP A 38 9.88 6.00 6.63
CA ASP A 38 10.68 6.74 5.64
C ASP A 38 10.64 8.25 5.92
N TYR A 39 9.55 8.74 6.50
CA TYR A 39 9.43 10.14 6.93
C TYR A 39 10.41 10.50 8.06
N LEU A 40 10.97 9.52 8.77
CA LEU A 40 12.05 9.76 9.74
C LEU A 40 13.38 10.10 9.08
N LEU A 41 13.51 10.02 7.76
CA LEU A 41 14.68 10.54 7.03
C LEU A 41 14.68 12.08 6.97
N ILE A 42 13.52 12.72 7.17
CA ILE A 42 13.40 14.18 7.22
C ILE A 42 13.35 14.63 8.69
N GLY A 43 14.50 15.04 9.21
CA GLY A 43 14.62 15.68 10.53
C GLY A 43 15.82 15.20 11.33
N ASP A 44 16.08 15.87 12.46
CA ASP A 44 17.13 15.49 13.41
C ASP A 44 16.60 14.39 14.35
N HIS A 45 16.46 13.18 13.80
CA HIS A 45 15.96 12.01 14.53
C HIS A 45 17.15 11.19 15.05
N GLY A 46 17.97 11.83 15.89
CA GLY A 46 19.07 11.15 16.57
C GLY A 46 18.59 9.86 17.23
N GLY A 47 19.18 8.72 16.86
CA GLY A 47 18.87 7.41 17.45
C GLY A 47 18.21 6.39 16.52
N PHE A 48 18.11 6.65 15.21
CA PHE A 48 17.72 5.64 14.22
C PHE A 48 18.85 5.40 13.21
N GLU A 49 19.10 4.14 12.90
CA GLU A 49 19.97 3.70 11.81
C GLU A 49 19.07 3.06 10.74
N PHE A 50 19.16 3.58 9.51
CA PHE A 50 18.42 3.09 8.37
C PHE A 50 19.32 2.15 7.57
N GLU A 51 18.75 1.07 7.06
CA GLU A 51 19.47 0.11 6.24
C GLU A 51 19.43 0.45 4.73
N TYR A 52 19.08 1.69 4.40
CA TYR A 52 19.08 2.21 3.03
C TYR A 52 20.50 2.60 2.61
N SER A 53 20.82 2.40 1.32
CA SER A 53 22.01 3.01 0.72
C SER A 53 21.91 4.54 0.74
N GLU A 54 23.05 5.23 0.60
CA GLU A 54 23.08 6.69 0.51
C GLU A 54 22.25 7.20 -0.68
N GLU A 55 22.32 6.51 -1.82
CA GLU A 55 21.52 6.82 -3.01
C GLU A 55 20.02 6.67 -2.76
N GLU A 56 19.59 5.60 -2.09
CA GLU A 56 18.20 5.40 -1.70
C GLU A 56 17.72 6.46 -0.72
N CYS A 57 18.55 6.84 0.26
CA CYS A 57 18.23 7.92 1.20
C CYS A 57 18.01 9.24 0.47
N ILE A 58 18.90 9.60 -0.46
CA ILE A 58 18.78 10.84 -1.25
C ILE A 58 17.48 10.83 -2.06
N ARG A 59 17.17 9.72 -2.75
CA ARG A 59 15.93 9.60 -3.53
C ARG A 59 14.69 9.66 -2.65
N LEU A 60 14.66 8.95 -1.52
CA LEU A 60 13.56 8.99 -0.56
C LEU A 60 13.33 10.40 -0.03
N VAL A 61 14.39 11.08 0.40
CA VAL A 61 14.32 12.46 0.89
C VAL A 61 13.78 13.40 -0.20
N ASP A 62 14.22 13.27 -1.45
CA ASP A 62 13.67 14.06 -2.56
C ASP A 62 12.16 13.83 -2.73
N LYS A 63 11.71 12.57 -2.82
CA LYS A 63 10.28 12.23 -2.95
C LYS A 63 9.47 12.80 -1.80
N ILE A 64 9.90 12.59 -0.55
CA ILE A 64 9.17 13.06 0.63
C ILE A 64 9.13 14.59 0.65
N GLN A 65 10.22 15.29 0.31
CA GLN A 65 10.22 16.74 0.22
C GLN A 65 9.27 17.26 -0.87
N ARG A 66 9.19 16.58 -2.01
CA ARG A 66 8.26 16.91 -3.10
C ARG A 66 6.80 16.67 -2.68
N ILE A 67 6.50 15.60 -1.94
CA ILE A 67 5.18 15.34 -1.37
C ILE A 67 4.79 16.45 -0.39
N ASN A 68 5.69 16.82 0.54
CA ASN A 68 5.45 17.90 1.50
C ASN A 68 5.20 19.26 0.83
N LYS A 69 5.76 19.47 -0.37
CA LYS A 69 5.54 20.66 -1.21
C LYS A 69 4.34 20.53 -2.15
N GLN A 70 3.57 19.44 -2.06
CA GLN A 70 2.43 19.15 -2.94
C GLN A 70 2.81 19.19 -4.43
N ASP A 71 3.96 18.62 -4.79
CA ASP A 71 4.40 18.54 -6.20
C ASP A 71 3.35 17.78 -7.03
N PRO A 72 2.71 18.42 -8.03
CA PRO A 72 1.62 17.80 -8.80
C PRO A 72 2.10 16.64 -9.68
N THR A 73 3.42 16.47 -9.82
CA THR A 73 3.98 15.32 -10.54
C THR A 73 3.99 14.03 -9.74
N LEU A 74 3.74 14.12 -8.43
CA LEU A 74 3.55 12.97 -7.55
C LEU A 74 2.06 12.71 -7.36
N ILE A 75 1.61 11.55 -7.80
CA ILE A 75 0.21 11.14 -7.77
C ILE A 75 0.09 10.01 -6.75
N GLU A 76 -0.68 10.24 -5.69
CA GLU A 76 -1.04 9.20 -4.74
C GLU A 76 -2.00 8.20 -5.39
N ILE A 77 -1.76 6.91 -5.17
CA ILE A 77 -2.59 5.83 -5.70
C ILE A 77 -3.72 5.55 -4.70
N PRO A 78 -4.99 5.80 -5.08
CA PRO A 78 -6.09 5.65 -4.15
C PRO A 78 -6.33 4.18 -3.79
N VAL A 79 -6.40 3.92 -2.49
CA VAL A 79 -6.78 2.63 -1.93
C VAL A 79 -8.30 2.44 -2.01
N LEU A 80 -8.76 1.21 -2.26
CA LEU A 80 -10.16 0.84 -2.18
C LEU A 80 -10.67 1.05 -0.77
N THR A 81 -11.77 1.80 -0.67
CA THR A 81 -12.52 1.93 0.57
C THR A 81 -13.09 0.57 1.00
N ILE A 82 -13.40 0.41 2.29
CA ILE A 82 -14.10 -0.80 2.77
C ILE A 82 -15.39 -1.03 1.97
N ALA A 83 -16.15 0.03 1.69
CA ALA A 83 -17.38 -0.05 0.90
C ALA A 83 -17.13 -0.58 -0.52
N ASP A 84 -16.05 -0.15 -1.19
CA ASP A 84 -15.67 -0.65 -2.51
C ASP A 84 -15.25 -2.12 -2.45
N ARG A 85 -14.49 -2.52 -1.42
CA ARG A 85 -14.07 -3.92 -1.21
C ARG A 85 -15.25 -4.84 -0.98
N ILE A 86 -16.20 -4.43 -0.14
CA ILE A 86 -17.46 -5.16 0.10
C ILE A 86 -18.24 -5.28 -1.20
N SER A 87 -18.47 -4.15 -1.90
CA SER A 87 -19.25 -4.12 -3.13
C SER A 87 -18.64 -4.98 -4.25
N PHE A 88 -17.31 -5.03 -4.34
CA PHE A 88 -16.61 -5.90 -5.28
C PHE A 88 -16.80 -7.38 -4.94
N GLN A 89 -16.57 -7.77 -3.68
CA GLN A 89 -16.67 -9.15 -3.23
C GLN A 89 -18.11 -9.68 -3.26
N GLN A 90 -19.09 -8.88 -2.85
CA GLN A 90 -20.51 -9.24 -2.94
C GLN A 90 -20.94 -9.52 -4.38
N ARG A 91 -20.49 -8.69 -5.33
CA ARG A 91 -20.76 -8.91 -6.75
C ARG A 91 -20.20 -10.25 -7.22
N PHE A 92 -18.94 -10.53 -6.89
CA PHE A 92 -18.32 -11.82 -7.22
C PHE A 92 -19.12 -13.00 -6.67
N VAL A 93 -19.48 -12.96 -5.38
CA VAL A 93 -20.25 -14.03 -4.72
C VAL A 93 -21.62 -14.21 -5.39
N ASN A 94 -22.31 -13.11 -5.71
CA ASN A 94 -23.62 -13.13 -6.36
C ASN A 94 -23.60 -13.64 -7.80
N GLU A 95 -22.50 -13.46 -8.52
CA GLU A 95 -22.36 -13.90 -9.92
C GLU A 95 -21.97 -15.37 -10.05
N HIS A 96 -21.28 -15.94 -9.04
CA HIS A 96 -20.59 -17.24 -9.17
C HIS A 96 -21.03 -18.29 -8.16
N THR A 97 -21.87 -17.94 -7.19
CA THR A 97 -22.35 -18.88 -6.17
C THR A 97 -23.86 -18.76 -5.98
N SER A 98 -24.47 -19.78 -5.37
CA SER A 98 -25.89 -19.78 -5.05
C SER A 98 -26.17 -20.60 -3.78
N GLY A 99 -27.37 -20.43 -3.23
CA GLY A 99 -27.84 -21.23 -2.10
C GLY A 99 -27.06 -20.96 -0.81
N GLU A 100 -26.76 -22.04 -0.06
CA GLU A 100 -26.12 -21.93 1.25
C GLU A 100 -24.70 -21.36 1.17
N VAL A 101 -23.92 -21.76 0.17
CA VAL A 101 -22.55 -21.27 -0.05
C VAL A 101 -22.55 -19.76 -0.27
N GLN A 102 -23.49 -19.24 -1.08
CA GLN A 102 -23.64 -17.80 -1.30
C GLN A 102 -23.91 -17.06 0.01
N ASN A 103 -24.84 -17.56 0.82
CA ASN A 103 -25.19 -16.92 2.09
C ASN A 103 -24.00 -16.89 3.06
N GLN A 104 -23.25 -17.99 3.17
CA GLN A 104 -22.05 -18.07 4.00
C GLN A 104 -20.98 -17.07 3.54
N LEU A 105 -20.69 -17.01 2.24
CA LEU A 105 -19.70 -16.08 1.70
C LEU A 105 -20.14 -14.61 1.84
N LEU A 106 -21.42 -14.29 1.63
CA LEU A 106 -21.93 -12.95 1.85
C LEU A 106 -21.83 -12.51 3.32
N GLU A 107 -22.08 -13.43 4.27
CA GLU A 107 -21.87 -13.16 5.69
C GLU A 107 -20.40 -12.85 5.98
N ILE A 108 -19.46 -13.61 5.40
CA ILE A 108 -18.02 -13.34 5.54
C ILE A 108 -17.66 -11.98 4.96
N VAL A 109 -18.13 -11.66 3.75
CA VAL A 109 -17.87 -10.36 3.10
C VAL A 109 -18.40 -9.20 3.93
N SER A 110 -19.53 -9.36 4.63
CA SER A 110 -20.08 -8.32 5.51
C SER A 110 -19.16 -7.96 6.70
N LYS A 111 -18.20 -8.84 7.04
CA LYS A 111 -17.22 -8.67 8.10
C LYS A 111 -15.91 -8.02 7.61
N GLN A 112 -15.82 -7.62 6.33
CA GLN A 112 -14.66 -6.91 5.79
C GLN A 112 -14.31 -5.68 6.64
N ASN A 113 -13.06 -5.60 7.07
CA ASN A 113 -12.51 -4.50 7.86
C ASN A 113 -11.17 -4.01 7.25
N HIS A 114 -10.40 -3.23 8.01
CA HIS A 114 -9.11 -2.67 7.60
C HIS A 114 -7.95 -3.70 7.64
N GLU A 115 -8.11 -4.81 8.37
CA GLU A 115 -7.08 -5.83 8.59
C GLU A 115 -6.89 -6.75 7.37
N HIS A 116 -7.88 -6.80 6.48
CA HIS A 116 -7.89 -7.68 5.32
C HIS A 116 -7.83 -6.91 4.00
N GLN A 117 -7.00 -7.36 3.06
CA GLN A 117 -6.94 -6.87 1.69
C GLN A 117 -8.29 -7.11 0.99
N LEU A 118 -8.62 -8.38 0.78
CA LEU A 118 -9.95 -8.86 0.43
C LEU A 118 -10.24 -10.07 1.32
N ILE A 119 -11.27 -10.00 2.16
CA ILE A 119 -11.56 -11.06 3.15
C ILE A 119 -11.86 -12.44 2.50
N LEU A 120 -12.24 -12.46 1.22
CA LEU A 120 -12.41 -13.70 0.46
C LEU A 120 -11.09 -14.43 0.15
N ASP A 121 -9.94 -13.75 0.18
CA ASP A 121 -8.64 -14.38 -0.07
C ASP A 121 -8.31 -15.47 0.98
N SER A 122 -8.80 -15.31 2.22
CA SER A 122 -8.67 -16.33 3.27
C SER A 122 -9.86 -17.27 3.37
N ALA A 123 -11.02 -16.86 2.85
CA ALA A 123 -12.28 -17.60 2.98
C ALA A 123 -12.51 -18.63 1.85
N ILE A 124 -11.83 -18.48 0.71
CA ILE A 124 -11.88 -19.43 -0.40
C ILE A 124 -10.61 -20.31 -0.31
N PRO A 125 -10.62 -21.44 0.42
CA PRO A 125 -9.45 -22.29 0.52
C PRO A 125 -8.93 -22.76 -0.85
N PRO A 126 -7.62 -23.06 -0.97
CA PRO A 126 -7.03 -23.60 -2.19
C PRO A 126 -7.71 -24.87 -2.71
N GLU A 127 -8.31 -25.63 -1.80
CA GLU A 127 -9.00 -26.89 -2.05
C GLU A 127 -10.51 -26.72 -2.33
N SER A 128 -11.00 -25.47 -2.39
CA SER A 128 -12.43 -25.17 -2.56
C SER A 128 -12.98 -25.59 -3.92
N PHE A 129 -14.22 -26.08 -3.86
CA PHE A 129 -15.14 -26.47 -4.93
C PHE A 129 -14.88 -25.87 -6.33
N ASP A 130 -14.98 -26.73 -7.35
CA ASP A 130 -15.44 -26.42 -8.70
C ASP A 130 -14.96 -25.07 -9.28
N ASN A 131 -13.64 -24.86 -9.31
CA ASN A 131 -12.99 -23.72 -9.98
C ASN A 131 -13.31 -22.33 -9.39
N LEU A 132 -13.94 -22.22 -8.22
CA LEU A 132 -14.31 -20.93 -7.61
C LEU A 132 -13.07 -20.05 -7.35
N LEU A 133 -11.95 -20.65 -6.94
CA LEU A 133 -10.68 -19.94 -6.77
C LEU A 133 -10.18 -19.34 -8.09
N GLY A 134 -10.24 -20.09 -9.19
CA GLY A 134 -9.84 -19.59 -10.51
C GLY A 134 -10.70 -18.41 -10.96
N MET A 135 -12.01 -18.47 -10.69
CA MET A 135 -12.93 -17.37 -10.95
C MET A 135 -12.63 -16.16 -10.07
N TRP A 136 -12.23 -16.38 -8.81
CA TRP A 136 -11.85 -15.31 -7.89
C TRP A 136 -10.58 -14.58 -8.35
N GLU A 137 -9.55 -15.32 -8.73
CA GLU A 137 -8.32 -14.74 -9.29
C GLU A 137 -8.59 -13.96 -10.58
N GLU A 138 -9.44 -14.47 -11.47
CA GLU A 138 -9.87 -13.77 -12.68
C GLU A 138 -10.65 -12.49 -12.35
N ALA A 139 -11.53 -12.52 -11.35
CA ALA A 139 -12.26 -11.32 -10.91
C ALA A 139 -11.32 -10.24 -10.36
N LYS A 140 -10.32 -10.62 -9.55
CA LYS A 140 -9.26 -9.72 -9.08
C LYS A 140 -8.44 -9.15 -10.23
N PHE A 141 -8.11 -9.98 -11.22
CA PHE A 141 -7.39 -9.53 -12.42
C PHE A 141 -8.21 -8.53 -13.25
N ARG A 142 -9.52 -8.72 -13.42
CA ARG A 142 -10.38 -7.74 -14.11
C ARG A 142 -10.50 -6.43 -13.35
N LEU A 143 -10.59 -6.50 -12.01
CA LEU A 143 -10.55 -5.30 -11.16
C LEU A 143 -9.25 -4.53 -11.38
N ALA A 144 -8.12 -5.24 -11.47
CA ALA A 144 -6.81 -4.68 -11.81
C ALA A 144 -6.81 -3.90 -13.10
N GLN A 145 -7.28 -4.54 -14.17
CA GLN A 145 -7.29 -3.96 -15.51
C GLN A 145 -8.18 -2.72 -15.54
N LYS A 146 -9.34 -2.77 -14.89
CA LYS A 146 -10.23 -1.62 -14.78
C LYS A 146 -9.56 -0.45 -14.05
N ARG A 147 -8.88 -0.71 -12.94
CA ARG A 147 -8.16 0.32 -12.17
C ARG A 147 -6.96 0.88 -12.94
N ALA A 148 -6.20 0.02 -13.60
CA ALA A 148 -5.10 0.41 -14.48
C ALA A 148 -5.59 1.33 -15.61
N LEU A 149 -6.65 0.94 -16.32
CA LEU A 149 -7.24 1.76 -17.38
C LEU A 149 -7.76 3.10 -16.83
N GLN A 150 -8.45 3.08 -15.69
CA GLN A 150 -8.92 4.31 -15.05
C GLN A 150 -7.75 5.23 -14.68
N PHE A 151 -6.65 4.67 -14.16
CA PHE A 151 -5.45 5.42 -13.82
C PHE A 151 -4.80 6.07 -15.06
N GLU A 152 -4.62 5.30 -16.14
CA GLU A 152 -4.11 5.80 -17.43
C GLU A 152 -4.97 6.95 -17.97
N GLN A 153 -6.29 6.79 -17.94
CA GLN A 153 -7.23 7.80 -18.43
C GLN A 153 -7.26 9.05 -17.57
N THR A 154 -7.22 8.89 -16.24
CA THR A 154 -7.33 10.00 -15.29
C THR A 154 -6.08 10.87 -15.31
N TYR A 155 -4.90 10.24 -15.41
CA TYR A 155 -3.62 10.92 -15.24
C TYR A 155 -2.80 11.05 -16.53
N GLY A 156 -3.31 10.56 -17.67
CA GLY A 156 -2.60 10.60 -18.95
C GLY A 156 -1.32 9.76 -18.96
N VAL A 157 -1.30 8.68 -18.18
CA VAL A 157 -0.13 7.81 -18.01
C VAL A 157 -0.15 6.67 -19.02
N ASN A 158 1.01 6.31 -19.56
CA ASN A 158 1.19 5.07 -20.32
C ASN A 158 1.87 4.03 -19.44
N LEU A 159 1.12 3.05 -18.89
CA LEU A 159 1.66 2.06 -17.95
C LEU A 159 2.75 1.18 -18.55
N LYS A 160 2.87 1.12 -19.88
CA LYS A 160 3.94 0.37 -20.56
C LYS A 160 5.31 1.04 -20.43
N GLU A 161 5.33 2.33 -20.15
CA GLU A 161 6.56 3.11 -19.95
C GLU A 161 6.91 3.28 -18.46
N VAL A 162 6.09 2.74 -17.56
CA VAL A 162 6.25 2.93 -16.13
C VAL A 162 7.15 1.83 -15.54
N SER A 163 8.19 2.26 -14.83
CA SER A 163 9.03 1.40 -14.01
C SER A 163 8.46 1.24 -12.60
N ILE A 164 8.92 0.22 -11.87
CA ILE A 164 8.61 0.07 -10.44
C ILE A 164 9.93 0.23 -9.71
N TRP A 165 10.05 1.26 -8.88
CA TRP A 165 11.18 1.40 -7.98
C TRP A 165 10.97 0.48 -6.77
N ARG A 166 11.80 -0.55 -6.71
CA ARG A 166 11.86 -1.48 -5.60
C ARG A 166 13.02 -1.05 -4.71
N ILE A 167 12.70 -0.62 -3.48
CA ILE A 167 13.72 -0.48 -2.44
C ILE A 167 14.18 -1.89 -2.11
N ASP A 168 15.49 -2.13 -2.11
CA ASP A 168 16.01 -3.47 -1.85
C ASP A 168 15.69 -3.89 -0.41
N LYS A 169 15.78 -5.19 -0.12
CA LYS A 169 15.15 -5.95 1.00
C LYS A 169 15.31 -5.44 2.45
N SER A 170 15.88 -4.27 2.68
CA SER A 170 16.20 -3.68 3.96
C SER A 170 15.40 -2.39 4.24
N ARG A 171 14.06 -2.48 4.22
CA ARG A 171 13.21 -1.52 4.96
C ARG A 171 13.35 -1.78 6.47
N GLY A 172 14.56 -1.62 6.97
CA GLY A 172 14.94 -1.83 8.36
C GLY A 172 15.23 -0.49 8.99
N VAL A 173 14.45 -0.14 10.02
CA VAL A 173 14.81 0.94 10.94
C VAL A 173 15.25 0.31 12.24
N LYS A 174 16.55 0.40 12.52
CA LYS A 174 17.11 -0.03 13.80
C LYS A 174 17.14 1.17 14.73
N LYS A 175 16.38 1.08 15.83
CA LYS A 175 16.55 2.03 16.93
C LYS A 175 17.90 1.76 17.58
N LEU A 176 18.79 2.75 17.54
CA LEU A 176 20.06 2.68 18.25
C LEU A 176 19.77 2.58 19.75
N ALA A 177 20.48 1.69 20.43
CA ALA A 177 20.43 1.62 21.89
C ALA A 177 20.76 3.02 22.44
N PRO A 178 20.05 3.50 23.48
CA PRO A 178 20.37 4.79 24.07
C PRO A 178 21.84 4.74 24.50
N ILE A 179 22.67 5.56 23.84
CA ILE A 179 24.01 5.84 24.32
C ILE A 179 23.80 6.27 25.77
N LYS A 180 24.41 5.57 26.74
CA LYS A 180 24.40 6.00 28.14
C LYS A 180 25.03 7.39 28.17
N ALA A 181 24.19 8.42 28.06
CA ALA A 181 24.62 9.80 28.09
C ALA A 181 25.20 10.04 29.48
N THR A 182 26.51 10.22 29.56
CA THR A 182 27.10 11.00 30.65
C THR A 182 26.41 12.36 30.60
N ALA A 183 25.57 12.58 31.60
CA ALA A 183 24.67 13.72 31.68
C ALA A 183 25.41 15.05 31.59
N THR A 184 24.97 15.92 30.67
CA THR A 184 24.89 17.39 30.79
C THR A 184 24.28 17.90 29.48
N THR A 185 22.98 18.16 29.38
CA THR A 185 22.36 19.41 29.83
C THR A 185 20.85 19.33 29.64
N LYS A 186 20.10 20.04 30.49
CA LYS A 186 18.63 20.08 30.55
C LYS A 186 18.00 20.66 29.26
N GLY A 187 17.56 19.80 28.34
CA GLY A 187 16.56 20.14 27.32
C GLY A 187 15.15 19.81 27.82
N LYS A 188 14.19 20.72 27.64
CA LYS A 188 12.79 20.49 28.03
C LYS A 188 12.18 19.35 27.21
N SER A 189 11.56 18.42 27.92
CA SER A 189 10.76 17.32 27.35
C SER A 189 9.51 17.82 26.62
N TRP A 190 9.27 17.29 25.42
CA TRP A 190 8.17 17.67 24.52
C TRP A 190 6.77 17.26 25.01
N TRP A 191 6.65 16.31 25.94
CA TRP A 191 5.34 15.92 26.53
C TRP A 191 4.76 16.92 27.54
N LYS A 192 5.42 18.07 27.74
CA LYS A 192 4.91 19.18 28.58
C LYS A 192 4.26 20.31 27.76
N ILE A 193 3.93 20.08 26.50
CA ILE A 193 3.15 21.02 25.67
C ILE A 193 1.79 20.39 25.39
N TRP A 194 0.97 20.25 26.44
CA TRP A 194 -0.49 20.16 26.41
C TRP A 194 -1.01 20.74 27.72
#